data_AF-A0A8J4US66-F1
#
_entry.id   AF-A0A8J4US66-F1
#
_cell.length_a   1.000
_cell.length_b   1.000
_cell.length_c   1.000
_cell.angle_alpha   90.00
_cell.angle_beta   90.00
_cell.angle_gamma   90.00
#
_symmetry.space_group_name_H-M   'P 1'
#
loop_
_entity.id
_entity.type
_entity.pdbx_description
1 polymer ?
#
loop_
_entity_poly.entity_id
_entity_poly.type
_entity_poly.pdbx_seq_one_letter_code
_entity_poly.pdbx_strand_id
1 'polypeptide(L)'
;MGQGLWRVARNQQLQQEYSEQCYLQRSERRRRMAALLNETPSQVRRTPQCHADLGHLLRARRAKEEQGFIDLDMLPPELSITILSYLNATDLLCKSTWGHCSIYNMLLPLGFSYRKLYMQLDEGSLTFNANPQEGIAYLMSKSILVDHAKEIAKFIFYTRMLNWKMLRIYLDERRDVLDELVTLHNFSNQFLPNALRDFFRHIHAPEERGEYLETLITKFSHRFCACNPAL
;
A
#
# COMPACT_ATOMS: atom_id res chain seq x y z
N MET A 1 -31.79 -21.59 -25.42
CA MET A 1 -30.78 -20.51 -25.27
C MET A 1 -31.23 -19.52 -24.17
N GLY A 2 -31.29 -19.94 -22.89
CA GLY A 2 -31.97 -19.13 -21.86
C GLY A 2 -31.33 -19.07 -20.46
N GLN A 3 -30.16 -19.69 -20.23
CA GLN A 3 -29.55 -19.73 -18.88
C GLN A 3 -28.32 -18.81 -18.71
N GLY A 4 -27.77 -18.25 -19.80
CA GLY A 4 -26.61 -17.36 -19.75
C GLY A 4 -26.94 -15.93 -19.29
N LEU A 5 -28.13 -15.41 -19.65
CA LEU A 5 -28.53 -14.03 -19.37
C LEU A 5 -28.76 -13.77 -17.86
N TRP A 6 -29.29 -14.74 -17.12
CA TRP A 6 -29.54 -14.60 -15.68
C TRP A 6 -28.25 -14.61 -14.83
N ARG A 7 -27.17 -15.24 -15.32
CA ARG A 7 -25.86 -15.22 -14.63
C ARG A 7 -25.15 -13.88 -14.81
N VAL A 8 -25.29 -13.25 -15.99
CA VAL A 8 -24.73 -11.93 -16.27
C VAL A 8 -25.45 -10.84 -15.47
N ALA A 9 -26.79 -10.84 -15.47
CA ALA A 9 -27.59 -9.87 -14.71
C ALA A 9 -27.30 -9.95 -13.19
N ARG A 10 -27.18 -11.16 -12.63
CA ARG A 10 -26.89 -11.36 -11.20
C ARG A 10 -25.48 -10.91 -10.82
N ASN A 11 -24.48 -11.16 -11.68
CA ASN A 11 -23.11 -10.66 -11.46
C ASN A 11 -23.02 -9.14 -11.58
N GLN A 12 -23.82 -8.53 -12.46
CA GLN A 12 -23.87 -7.07 -12.62
C GLN A 12 -24.52 -6.38 -11.41
N GLN A 13 -25.57 -6.98 -10.84
CA GLN A 13 -26.16 -6.51 -9.57
C GLN A 13 -25.21 -6.66 -8.39
N LEU A 14 -24.50 -7.78 -8.27
CA LEU A 14 -23.50 -7.95 -7.21
C LEU A 14 -22.33 -6.96 -7.34
N GLN A 15 -21.90 -6.62 -8.55
CA GLN A 15 -20.89 -5.59 -8.78
C GLN A 15 -21.41 -4.17 -8.47
N GLN A 16 -22.69 -3.89 -8.75
CA GLN A 16 -23.31 -2.62 -8.38
C GLN A 16 -23.46 -2.49 -6.86
N GLU A 17 -23.94 -3.52 -6.16
CA GLU A 17 -24.04 -3.54 -4.70
C GLU A 17 -22.67 -3.39 -4.02
N TYR A 18 -21.62 -4.03 -4.56
CA TYR A 18 -20.25 -3.90 -4.03
C TYR A 18 -19.68 -2.49 -4.25
N SER A 19 -19.94 -1.91 -5.42
CA SER A 19 -19.56 -0.54 -5.74
C SER A 19 -20.26 0.46 -4.81
N GLU A 20 -21.57 0.33 -4.61
CA GLU A 20 -22.35 1.19 -3.70
C GLU A 20 -21.88 1.06 -2.24
N GLN A 21 -21.56 -0.15 -1.78
CA GLN A 21 -20.97 -0.37 -0.45
C GLN A 21 -19.63 0.35 -0.29
N CYS A 22 -18.75 0.31 -1.29
CA CYS A 22 -17.49 1.07 -1.28
C CYS A 22 -17.72 2.59 -1.29
N TYR A 23 -18.71 3.09 -2.04
CA TYR A 23 -19.07 4.52 -2.06
C TYR A 23 -19.62 5.01 -0.73
N LEU A 24 -20.52 4.25 -0.11
CA LEU A 24 -21.12 4.58 1.19
C LEU A 24 -20.06 4.59 2.30
N GLN A 25 -19.17 3.59 2.33
CA GLN A 25 -18.08 3.52 3.30
C GLN A 25 -17.09 4.68 3.15
N ARG A 26 -16.85 5.16 1.91
CA ARG A 26 -16.02 6.34 1.63
C ARG A 26 -16.70 7.66 2.05
N SER A 27 -18.01 7.74 1.89
CA SER A 27 -18.85 8.90 2.30
C SER A 27 -18.88 9.05 3.83
N GLU A 28 -19.11 7.95 4.55
CA GLU A 28 -19.11 7.95 6.02
C GLU A 28 -17.73 8.31 6.60
N ARG A 29 -16.65 7.87 5.95
CA ARG A 29 -15.28 8.18 6.37
C ARG A 29 -14.93 9.66 6.16
N ARG A 30 -15.46 10.30 5.11
CA ARG A 30 -15.37 11.77 4.92
C ARG A 30 -16.11 12.55 6.00
N ARG A 31 -17.30 12.09 6.42
CA ARG A 31 -18.07 12.75 7.50
C ARG A 31 -17.37 12.64 8.85
N ARG A 32 -16.74 11.49 9.16
CA ARG A 32 -15.98 11.30 10.41
C ARG A 32 -14.71 12.16 10.48
N MET A 33 -14.03 12.35 9.36
CA MET A 33 -12.85 13.23 9.28
C MET A 33 -13.22 14.72 9.45
N ALA A 34 -14.37 15.15 8.92
CA ALA A 34 -14.84 16.53 9.10
C ALA A 34 -15.18 16.85 10.57
N ALA A 35 -15.62 15.85 11.35
CA ALA A 35 -15.93 16.01 12.77
C ALA A 35 -14.69 16.15 13.66
N LEU A 36 -13.53 15.60 13.26
CA LEU A 36 -12.26 15.67 14.01
C LEU A 36 -11.52 17.01 13.82
N LEU A 37 -11.89 17.80 12.82
CA LEU A 37 -11.26 19.10 12.51
C LEU A 37 -11.87 20.29 13.28
N ASN A 38 -12.84 20.05 14.16
CA ASN A 38 -13.59 21.12 14.86
C ASN A 38 -13.16 21.34 16.33
N GLU A 39 -12.11 20.66 16.80
CA GLU A 39 -11.57 20.81 18.15
C GLU A 39 -10.37 21.77 18.12
N THR A 40 -10.46 22.89 18.84
CA THR A 40 -9.43 23.94 18.88
C THR A 40 -8.50 23.77 20.08
N PRO A 41 -7.17 24.00 19.96
CA PRO A 41 -6.31 24.20 21.12
C PRO A 41 -5.75 25.62 21.24
N SER A 42 -5.70 26.06 22.50
CA SER A 42 -5.31 27.38 23.01
C SER A 42 -3.79 27.64 23.00
N GLN A 43 -3.45 28.93 22.89
CA GLN A 43 -2.11 29.54 22.79
C GLN A 43 -1.20 29.36 24.03
N VAL A 44 0.13 29.26 23.83
CA VAL A 44 1.18 29.91 24.66
C VAL A 44 2.45 30.21 23.84
N ARG A 45 2.96 31.45 23.95
CA ARG A 45 4.24 31.99 23.41
C ARG A 45 5.46 31.62 24.26
N ARG A 46 6.66 31.55 23.66
CA ARG A 46 7.87 32.39 23.95
C ARG A 46 9.13 31.91 23.20
N THR A 47 9.84 32.84 22.55
CA THR A 47 11.26 32.83 22.12
C THR A 47 12.17 33.25 23.32
N PRO A 48 13.54 33.15 23.33
CA PRO A 48 14.47 33.39 22.20
C PRO A 48 15.89 32.70 22.16
N GLN A 49 16.52 32.84 20.96
CA GLN A 49 17.93 33.15 20.62
C GLN A 49 19.17 32.21 20.82
N CYS A 50 19.84 31.98 19.66
CA CYS A 50 21.29 32.11 19.32
C CYS A 50 22.38 31.23 19.97
N HIS A 51 23.03 30.35 19.17
CA HIS A 51 24.43 30.48 18.70
C HIS A 51 24.83 29.23 17.87
N ALA A 52 25.51 29.42 16.73
CA ALA A 52 26.02 28.34 15.90
C ALA A 52 27.40 27.88 16.39
N ASP A 53 27.63 26.57 16.50
CA ASP A 53 28.95 25.98 16.73
C ASP A 53 29.26 24.90 15.68
N LEU A 54 30.32 25.15 14.91
CA LEU A 54 30.70 24.44 13.68
C LEU A 54 31.11 22.97 13.94
N GLY A 55 31.35 22.60 15.20
CA GLY A 55 31.70 21.23 15.62
C GLY A 55 30.57 20.19 15.54
N HIS A 56 29.30 20.61 15.42
CA HIS A 56 28.16 19.69 15.30
C HIS A 56 27.92 19.16 13.88
N LEU A 57 28.33 19.90 12.84
CA LEU A 57 28.10 19.53 11.44
C LEU A 57 28.89 18.28 11.00
N LEU A 58 30.01 17.98 11.66
CA LEU A 58 30.79 16.78 11.36
C LEU A 58 30.22 15.51 12.03
N ARG A 59 29.36 15.64 13.05
CA ARG A 59 28.56 14.53 13.60
C ARG A 59 27.31 14.22 12.76
N ALA A 60 26.80 15.20 12.01
CA ALA A 60 25.61 15.04 11.15
C ALA A 60 25.83 14.08 9.95
N ARG A 61 27.07 13.74 9.60
CA ARG A 61 27.34 12.76 8.52
C ARG A 61 27.14 11.31 8.97
N ARG A 62 26.93 11.06 10.27
CA ARG A 62 26.72 9.72 10.86
C ARG A 62 25.30 9.50 11.41
N ALA A 63 24.35 10.38 11.12
CA ALA A 63 22.96 10.32 11.57
C ALA A 63 21.98 10.33 10.38
N LYS A 64 22.28 9.55 9.34
CA LYS A 64 21.52 9.52 8.09
C LYS A 64 20.24 8.65 8.14
N GLU A 65 19.63 8.48 9.32
CA GLU A 65 18.44 7.63 9.50
C GLU A 65 17.28 8.25 10.30
N GLU A 66 17.36 9.51 10.74
CA GLU A 66 16.23 10.19 11.42
C GLU A 66 15.83 11.51 10.75
N GLN A 67 15.75 11.53 9.43
CA GLN A 67 14.93 12.55 8.76
C GLN A 67 13.49 12.06 8.75
N GLY A 68 12.83 12.21 9.90
CA GLY A 68 11.38 12.29 9.92
C GLY A 68 10.95 13.35 8.89
N PHE A 69 9.99 12.98 8.05
CA PHE A 69 9.37 13.88 7.10
C PHE A 69 9.03 15.21 7.80
N ILE A 70 9.46 16.34 7.24
CA ILE A 70 9.13 17.65 7.82
C ILE A 70 7.61 17.78 7.75
N ASP A 71 6.97 17.86 8.91
CA ASP A 71 5.53 18.02 8.99
C ASP A 71 5.14 19.32 8.26
N LEU A 72 4.23 19.24 7.29
CA LEU A 72 3.91 20.36 6.41
C LEU A 72 3.30 21.55 7.18
N ASP A 73 2.73 21.27 8.35
CA ASP A 73 2.18 22.26 9.27
C ASP A 73 3.26 23.09 9.98
N MET A 74 4.52 22.65 9.95
CA MET A 74 5.67 23.38 10.47
C MET A 74 6.30 24.32 9.43
N LEU A 75 5.81 24.30 8.18
CA LEU A 75 6.28 25.17 7.12
C LEU A 75 5.40 26.42 7.01
N PRO A 76 5.97 27.58 6.65
CA PRO A 76 5.21 28.73 6.19
C PRO A 76 4.17 28.31 5.14
N PRO A 77 2.92 28.79 5.21
CA PRO A 77 1.84 28.39 4.30
C PRO A 77 2.20 28.53 2.81
N GLU A 78 3.01 29.53 2.47
CA GLU A 78 3.47 29.77 1.11
C GLU A 78 4.39 28.64 0.64
N LEU A 79 5.24 28.10 1.51
CA LEU A 79 6.14 27.00 1.21
C LEU A 79 5.40 25.66 1.15
N SER A 80 4.45 25.42 2.06
CA SER A 80 3.62 24.20 2.01
C SER A 80 2.73 24.20 0.76
N ILE A 81 2.09 25.32 0.42
CA ILE A 81 1.31 25.48 -0.82
C ILE A 81 2.21 25.33 -2.05
N THR A 82 3.42 25.90 -2.03
CA THR A 82 4.38 25.76 -3.14
C THR A 82 4.81 24.30 -3.33
N ILE A 83 5.18 23.60 -2.25
CA ILE A 83 5.54 22.18 -2.28
C ILE A 83 4.35 21.32 -2.75
N LEU A 84 3.15 21.59 -2.23
CA LEU A 84 1.92 20.93 -2.65
C LEU A 84 1.55 21.25 -4.11
N SER A 85 1.90 22.44 -4.61
CA SER A 85 1.69 22.81 -6.02
C SER A 85 2.64 22.08 -6.97
N TYR A 86 3.83 21.72 -6.49
CA TYR A 86 4.78 20.87 -7.22
C TYR A 86 4.45 19.37 -7.11
N LEU A 87 3.76 18.95 -6.05
CA LEU A 87 3.16 17.63 -5.91
C LEU A 87 1.82 17.59 -6.67
N ASN A 88 1.87 17.31 -7.97
CA ASN A 88 0.66 17.11 -8.76
C ASN A 88 -0.30 16.16 -8.02
N ALA A 89 -1.57 16.54 -7.88
CA ALA A 89 -2.58 15.75 -7.16
C ALA A 89 -2.66 14.29 -7.65
N THR A 90 -2.32 14.06 -8.92
CA THR A 90 -2.25 12.72 -9.52
C THR A 90 -1.07 11.88 -9.03
N ASP A 91 0.08 12.47 -8.67
CA ASP A 91 1.20 11.76 -8.03
C ASP A 91 0.78 11.23 -6.65
N LEU A 92 0.23 12.11 -5.82
CA LEU A 92 -0.29 11.75 -4.50
C LEU A 92 -1.37 10.67 -4.61
N LEU A 93 -2.27 10.80 -5.60
CA LEU A 93 -3.29 9.79 -5.84
C LEU A 93 -2.67 8.44 -6.22
N CYS A 94 -1.73 8.40 -7.18
CA CYS A 94 -1.03 7.17 -7.56
C CYS A 94 -0.37 6.49 -6.37
N LYS A 95 0.46 7.23 -5.60
CA LYS A 95 1.16 6.69 -4.43
C LYS A 95 0.22 6.28 -3.30
N SER A 96 -0.92 6.95 -3.15
CA SER A 96 -1.91 6.55 -2.13
C SER A 96 -2.68 5.28 -2.49
N THR A 97 -2.89 5.04 -3.79
CA THR A 97 -3.67 3.91 -4.31
C THR A 97 -2.80 2.66 -4.53
N TRP A 98 -1.60 2.87 -5.08
CA TRP A 98 -0.55 1.86 -5.24
C TRP A 98 0.69 2.36 -4.49
N GLY A 99 0.84 1.96 -3.23
CA GLY A 99 1.89 2.47 -2.34
C GLY A 99 3.31 2.01 -2.67
N HIS A 100 3.45 1.06 -3.60
CA HIS A 100 4.74 0.67 -4.15
C HIS A 100 4.58 0.35 -5.62
N CYS A 101 5.48 0.87 -6.46
CA CYS A 101 5.71 0.48 -7.85
C CYS A 101 7.21 0.65 -8.11
N SER A 102 7.83 -0.25 -8.86
CA SER A 102 9.28 -0.17 -9.11
C SER A 102 9.66 1.12 -9.83
N ILE A 103 8.79 1.63 -10.71
CA ILE A 103 8.97 2.92 -11.41
C ILE A 103 9.10 4.12 -10.46
N TYR A 104 8.57 4.06 -9.23
CA TYR A 104 8.72 5.17 -8.26
C TYR A 104 10.15 5.35 -7.78
N ASN A 105 10.96 4.29 -7.82
CA ASN A 105 12.36 4.30 -7.40
C ASN A 105 13.33 4.46 -8.57
N MET A 106 12.81 4.67 -9.78
CA MET A 106 13.58 4.83 -11.00
C MET A 106 13.66 6.30 -11.43
N LEU A 107 14.68 6.63 -12.23
CA LEU A 107 14.69 7.87 -12.98
C LEU A 107 13.49 7.88 -13.94
N LEU A 108 12.58 8.84 -13.74
CA LEU A 108 11.39 8.96 -14.55
C LEU A 108 11.77 9.24 -16.02
N PRO A 109 11.21 8.49 -16.99
CA PRO A 109 11.48 8.72 -18.40
C PRO A 109 11.11 10.14 -18.85
N LEU A 110 11.78 10.62 -19.90
CA LEU A 110 11.39 11.86 -20.58
C LEU A 110 9.91 11.78 -21.03
N GLY A 111 9.10 12.76 -20.66
CA GLY A 111 7.66 12.77 -20.95
C GLY A 111 6.81 11.91 -20.02
N PHE A 112 7.35 11.48 -18.87
CA PHE A 112 6.57 10.78 -17.84
C PHE A 112 5.39 11.64 -17.35
N SER A 113 4.24 10.99 -17.16
CA SER A 113 3.03 11.62 -16.66
C SER A 113 2.35 10.72 -15.64
N TYR A 114 2.14 11.24 -14.43
CA TYR A 114 1.40 10.54 -13.39
C TYR A 114 -0.03 10.22 -13.79
N ARG A 115 -0.65 11.03 -14.66
CA ARG A 115 -1.97 10.70 -15.23
C ARG A 115 -1.91 9.46 -16.12
N LYS A 116 -0.89 9.36 -16.97
CA LYS A 116 -0.66 8.17 -17.80
C LYS A 116 -0.38 6.95 -16.92
N LEU A 117 0.50 7.10 -15.92
CA LEU A 117 0.80 6.03 -14.98
C LEU A 117 -0.44 5.56 -14.24
N TYR A 118 -1.28 6.47 -13.75
CA TYR A 118 -2.53 6.13 -13.08
C TYR A 118 -3.41 5.23 -13.94
N MET A 119 -3.63 5.61 -15.21
CA MET A 119 -4.44 4.81 -16.13
C MET A 119 -3.84 3.43 -16.39
N GLN A 120 -2.51 3.33 -16.52
CA GLN A 120 -1.84 2.05 -16.71
C GLN A 120 -1.89 1.18 -15.45
N LEU A 121 -1.80 1.77 -14.27
CA LEU A 121 -1.93 1.06 -13.00
C LEU A 121 -3.35 0.55 -12.77
N ASP A 122 -4.35 1.37 -13.11
CA ASP A 122 -5.76 1.01 -13.07
C ASP A 122 -6.06 -0.16 -14.03
N GLU A 123 -5.62 -0.04 -15.29
CA GLU A 123 -5.72 -1.11 -16.29
C GLU A 123 -5.02 -2.38 -15.82
N GLY A 124 -3.76 -2.30 -15.38
CA GLY A 124 -3.01 -3.45 -14.89
C GLY A 124 -3.65 -4.13 -13.66
N SER A 125 -4.29 -3.35 -12.78
CA SER A 125 -5.04 -3.89 -11.64
C SER A 125 -6.33 -4.59 -12.09
N LEU A 126 -7.05 -4.03 -13.06
CA LEU A 126 -8.23 -4.67 -13.65
C LEU A 126 -7.85 -5.96 -14.39
N THR A 127 -6.76 -5.94 -15.16
CA THR A 127 -6.22 -7.13 -15.83
C THR A 127 -5.83 -8.19 -14.80
N PHE A 128 -5.13 -7.82 -13.71
CA PHE A 128 -4.81 -8.75 -12.63
C PHE A 128 -6.05 -9.40 -12.02
N ASN A 129 -7.10 -8.60 -11.82
CA ASN A 129 -8.36 -9.06 -11.23
C ASN A 129 -9.14 -10.02 -12.16
N ALA A 130 -8.84 -10.03 -13.46
CA ALA A 130 -9.36 -10.99 -14.43
C ALA A 130 -8.44 -12.21 -14.60
N ASN A 131 -7.13 -11.96 -14.77
CA ASN A 131 -6.07 -12.96 -14.87
C ASN A 131 -4.80 -12.41 -14.18
N PRO A 132 -4.37 -13.00 -13.04
CA PRO A 132 -3.28 -12.44 -12.27
C PRO A 132 -1.92 -12.48 -12.99
N GLN A 133 -1.68 -13.53 -13.79
CA GLN A 133 -0.42 -13.67 -14.54
C GLN A 133 -0.33 -12.61 -15.64
N GLU A 134 -1.41 -12.40 -16.39
CA GLU A 134 -1.47 -11.35 -17.40
C GLU A 134 -1.38 -9.95 -16.80
N GLY A 135 -2.00 -9.72 -15.62
CA GLY A 135 -1.94 -8.43 -14.95
C GLY A 135 -0.52 -8.05 -14.52
N ILE A 136 0.20 -8.97 -13.89
CA ILE A 136 1.61 -8.74 -13.53
C ILE A 136 2.48 -8.59 -14.78
N ALA A 137 2.30 -9.45 -15.80
CA ALA A 137 3.02 -9.34 -17.06
C ALA A 137 2.75 -8.00 -17.78
N TYR A 138 1.51 -7.50 -17.75
CA TYR A 138 1.16 -6.19 -18.26
C TYR A 138 1.94 -5.09 -17.52
N LEU A 139 1.93 -5.10 -16.19
CA LEU A 139 2.64 -4.10 -15.38
C LEU A 139 4.15 -4.12 -15.64
N MET A 140 4.74 -5.30 -15.85
CA MET A 140 6.14 -5.45 -16.27
C MET A 140 6.38 -4.90 -17.68
N SER A 141 5.48 -5.18 -18.63
CA SER A 141 5.58 -4.68 -20.00
C SER A 141 5.55 -3.16 -20.09
N LYS A 142 4.87 -2.49 -19.15
CA LYS A 142 4.83 -1.03 -19.03
C LYS A 142 6.00 -0.46 -18.20
N SER A 143 6.92 -1.31 -17.74
CA SER A 143 8.04 -0.95 -16.86
C SER A 143 7.60 -0.34 -15.53
N ILE A 144 6.39 -0.66 -15.08
CA ILE A 144 5.84 -0.20 -13.79
C ILE A 144 6.37 -1.06 -12.66
N LEU A 145 6.51 -2.36 -12.92
CA LEU A 145 7.10 -3.36 -12.02
C LEU A 145 8.28 -4.06 -12.68
N VAL A 146 9.26 -4.43 -11.87
CA VAL A 146 10.35 -5.33 -12.30
C VAL A 146 10.01 -6.76 -11.89
N ASP A 147 10.48 -7.74 -12.67
CA ASP A 147 10.36 -9.16 -12.34
C ASP A 147 11.38 -9.58 -11.28
N HIS A 148 11.12 -9.10 -10.08
CA HIS A 148 11.85 -9.47 -8.87
C HIS A 148 10.83 -9.72 -7.76
N ALA A 149 10.89 -10.91 -7.13
CA ALA A 149 9.90 -11.36 -6.15
C ALA A 149 9.62 -10.30 -5.07
N LYS A 150 10.68 -9.71 -4.50
CA LYS A 150 10.59 -8.62 -3.51
C LYS A 150 9.81 -7.39 -3.98
N GLU A 151 9.96 -6.99 -5.24
CA GLU A 151 9.31 -5.80 -5.78
C GLU A 151 7.82 -6.05 -6.05
N ILE A 152 7.51 -7.26 -6.53
CA ILE A 152 6.13 -7.73 -6.70
C ILE A 152 5.44 -7.86 -5.33
N ALA A 153 6.12 -8.43 -4.34
CA ALA A 153 5.61 -8.57 -2.98
C ALA A 153 5.29 -7.20 -2.35
N LYS A 154 6.18 -6.22 -2.49
CA LYS A 154 5.91 -4.85 -2.02
C LYS A 154 4.73 -4.22 -2.77
N PHE A 155 4.65 -4.38 -4.09
CA PHE A 155 3.50 -3.87 -4.86
C PHE A 155 2.19 -4.41 -4.30
N ILE A 156 2.10 -5.74 -4.13
CA ILE A 156 0.94 -6.43 -3.56
C ILE A 156 0.64 -5.93 -2.14
N PHE A 157 1.65 -5.82 -1.29
CA PHE A 157 1.49 -5.44 0.12
C PHE A 157 0.94 -4.02 0.29
N TYR A 158 1.36 -3.09 -0.56
CA TYR A 158 1.04 -1.67 -0.45
C TYR A 158 -0.10 -1.20 -1.39
N THR A 159 -0.76 -2.12 -2.11
CA THR A 159 -1.95 -1.80 -2.90
C THR A 159 -3.20 -2.41 -2.28
N ARG A 160 -4.35 -1.76 -2.50
CA ARG A 160 -5.68 -2.29 -2.13
C ARG A 160 -6.54 -2.63 -3.35
N MET A 161 -5.97 -2.52 -4.54
CA MET A 161 -6.70 -2.60 -5.81
C MET A 161 -6.83 -4.04 -6.33
N LEU A 162 -6.11 -4.99 -5.74
CA LEU A 162 -6.08 -6.37 -6.19
C LEU A 162 -7.17 -7.19 -5.52
N ASN A 163 -7.85 -8.00 -6.31
CA ASN A 163 -8.86 -8.94 -5.85
C ASN A 163 -8.18 -10.08 -5.09
N TRP A 164 -8.60 -10.30 -3.85
CA TRP A 164 -8.00 -11.29 -2.96
C TRP A 164 -8.08 -12.73 -3.49
N LYS A 165 -9.10 -13.08 -4.28
CA LYS A 165 -9.22 -14.43 -4.87
C LYS A 165 -8.15 -14.65 -5.94
N MET A 166 -7.95 -13.66 -6.80
CA MET A 166 -6.89 -13.71 -7.83
C MET A 166 -5.50 -13.62 -7.20
N LEU A 167 -5.35 -12.81 -6.14
CA LEU A 167 -4.12 -12.74 -5.38
C LEU A 167 -3.73 -14.10 -4.80
N ARG A 168 -4.69 -14.85 -4.25
CA ARG A 168 -4.43 -16.20 -3.75
C ARG A 168 -3.91 -17.13 -4.84
N ILE A 169 -4.57 -17.16 -6.00
CA ILE A 169 -4.15 -17.98 -7.15
C ILE A 169 -2.72 -17.63 -7.55
N TYR A 170 -2.42 -16.33 -7.65
CA TYR A 170 -1.08 -15.85 -7.99
C TYR A 170 -0.02 -16.29 -6.97
N LEU A 171 -0.29 -16.15 -5.67
CA LEU A 171 0.66 -16.49 -4.62
C LEU A 171 0.87 -18.00 -4.43
N ASP A 172 -0.10 -18.82 -4.84
CA ASP A 172 0.04 -20.28 -4.86
C ASP A 172 0.99 -20.73 -5.97
N GLU A 173 0.93 -20.09 -7.14
CA GLU A 173 1.84 -20.32 -8.27
C GLU A 173 3.24 -19.70 -8.04
N ARG A 174 3.29 -18.45 -7.55
CA ARG A 174 4.54 -17.68 -7.28
C ARG A 174 4.89 -17.71 -5.79
N ARG A 175 5.30 -18.88 -5.30
CA ARG A 175 5.69 -19.10 -3.90
C ARG A 175 6.87 -18.23 -3.45
N ASP A 176 7.76 -17.86 -4.38
CA ASP A 176 8.86 -16.91 -4.17
C ASP A 176 8.35 -15.52 -3.76
N VAL A 177 7.28 -15.04 -4.40
CA VAL A 177 6.62 -13.77 -4.05
C VAL A 177 5.92 -13.89 -2.71
N LEU A 178 5.28 -15.02 -2.41
CA LEU A 178 4.65 -15.27 -1.11
C LEU A 178 5.68 -15.20 0.04
N ASP A 179 6.86 -15.78 -0.15
CA ASP A 179 7.94 -15.72 0.83
C ASP A 179 8.34 -14.27 1.14
N GLU A 180 8.61 -13.49 0.11
CA GLU A 180 8.94 -12.07 0.26
C GLU A 180 7.79 -11.28 0.92
N LEU A 181 6.54 -11.58 0.56
CA LEU A 181 5.34 -10.93 1.12
C LEU A 181 5.19 -11.20 2.63
N VAL A 182 5.47 -12.43 3.07
CA VAL A 182 5.50 -12.78 4.49
C VAL A 182 6.59 -11.98 5.21
N THR A 183 7.76 -11.80 4.59
CA THR A 183 8.84 -11.00 5.20
C THR A 183 8.55 -9.51 5.33
N LEU A 184 7.53 -8.97 4.66
CA LEU A 184 7.11 -7.58 4.83
C LEU A 184 6.32 -7.35 6.12
N HIS A 185 5.80 -8.40 6.74
CA HIS A 185 5.08 -8.28 8.02
C HIS A 185 6.06 -8.13 9.18
N ASN A 186 5.82 -7.16 10.05
CA ASN A 186 6.56 -6.99 11.30
C ASN A 186 5.67 -7.39 12.48
N PHE A 187 6.00 -8.51 13.13
CA PHE A 187 5.26 -9.04 14.28
C PHE A 187 5.98 -8.83 15.61
N SER A 188 7.02 -7.99 15.63
CA SER A 188 7.78 -7.71 16.86
C SER A 188 6.84 -7.11 17.92
N ASN A 189 6.93 -7.61 19.15
CA ASN A 189 6.10 -7.17 20.29
C ASN A 189 4.58 -7.35 20.10
N GLN A 190 4.15 -8.16 19.12
CA GLN A 190 2.73 -8.45 18.93
C GLN A 190 2.31 -9.72 19.67
N PHE A 191 1.12 -9.70 20.28
CA PHE A 191 0.49 -10.90 20.79
C PHE A 191 0.09 -11.82 19.62
N LEU A 192 0.40 -13.11 19.70
CA LEU A 192 0.28 -14.07 18.61
C LEU A 192 -1.11 -14.05 17.90
N PRO A 193 -2.26 -14.09 18.62
CA PRO A 193 -3.57 -13.95 17.99
C PRO A 193 -3.79 -12.65 17.20
N ASN A 194 -3.18 -11.54 17.59
CA ASN A 194 -3.29 -10.28 16.87
C ASN A 194 -2.45 -10.29 15.60
N ALA A 195 -1.21 -10.78 15.69
CA ALA A 195 -0.33 -10.98 14.54
C ALA A 195 -0.98 -11.90 13.49
N LEU A 196 -1.62 -12.99 13.94
CA LEU A 196 -2.30 -13.93 13.05
C LEU A 196 -3.51 -13.30 12.34
N ARG A 197 -4.30 -12.48 13.05
CA ARG A 197 -5.42 -11.73 12.45
C ARG A 197 -4.93 -10.72 11.41
N ASP A 198 -3.84 -10.02 11.71
CA ASP A 198 -3.26 -9.02 10.81
C ASP A 198 -2.67 -9.67 9.55
N PHE A 199 -2.03 -10.83 9.70
CA PHE A 199 -1.51 -11.63 8.60
C PHE A 199 -2.62 -12.08 7.64
N PHE A 200 -3.68 -12.70 8.16
CA PHE A 200 -4.78 -13.20 7.33
C PHE A 200 -5.66 -12.09 6.75
N ARG A 201 -5.61 -10.86 7.30
CA ARG A 201 -6.27 -9.70 6.69
C ARG A 201 -5.65 -9.34 5.34
N HIS A 202 -4.35 -9.54 5.16
CA HIS A 202 -3.65 -9.19 3.91
C HIS A 202 -3.62 -10.34 2.90
N ILE A 203 -3.38 -11.58 3.36
CA ILE A 203 -3.18 -12.73 2.46
C ILE A 203 -4.47 -13.56 2.26
N HIS A 204 -5.51 -13.32 3.07
CA HIS A 204 -6.80 -14.01 3.04
C HIS A 204 -6.70 -15.54 3.12
N ALA A 205 -6.98 -16.11 4.30
CA ALA A 205 -7.01 -17.55 4.50
C ALA A 205 -8.02 -18.27 3.57
N PRO A 206 -7.69 -19.44 3.01
CA PRO A 206 -8.65 -20.29 2.32
C PRO A 206 -9.79 -20.74 3.22
N GLU A 207 -10.99 -20.91 2.63
CA GLU A 207 -12.19 -21.38 3.33
C GLU A 207 -12.08 -22.86 3.70
N GLU A 208 -11.41 -23.64 2.84
CA GLU A 208 -11.13 -25.06 3.07
C GLU A 208 -9.75 -25.24 3.74
N ARG A 209 -9.68 -26.18 4.69
CA ARG A 209 -8.39 -26.65 5.20
C ARG A 209 -7.71 -27.45 4.11
N GLY A 210 -6.47 -27.09 3.77
CA GLY A 210 -5.66 -27.79 2.76
C GLY A 210 -4.19 -27.36 2.82
N GLU A 211 -3.37 -27.92 1.93
CA GLU A 211 -1.91 -27.71 1.85
C GLU A 211 -1.54 -26.21 1.85
N TYR A 212 -2.30 -25.39 1.14
CA TYR A 212 -2.06 -23.95 1.07
C TYR A 212 -2.21 -23.26 2.44
N LEU A 213 -3.23 -23.63 3.22
CA LEU A 213 -3.43 -23.09 4.57
C LEU A 213 -2.28 -23.49 5.50
N GLU A 214 -1.86 -24.75 5.44
CA GLU A 214 -0.74 -25.26 6.23
C GLU A 214 0.58 -24.54 5.88
N THR A 215 0.79 -24.27 4.59
CA THR A 215 1.92 -23.49 4.09
C THR A 215 1.89 -22.06 4.65
N LEU A 216 0.74 -21.40 4.63
CA LEU A 216 0.58 -20.06 5.20
C LEU A 216 0.86 -20.03 6.71
N ILE A 217 0.31 -20.99 7.46
CA ILE A 217 0.54 -21.10 8.90
C ILE A 217 2.02 -21.35 9.21
N THR A 218 2.68 -22.21 8.43
CA THR A 218 4.11 -22.52 8.60
C THR A 218 4.97 -21.27 8.35
N LYS A 219 4.75 -20.56 7.23
CA LYS A 219 5.47 -19.33 6.90
C LYS A 219 5.21 -18.22 7.93
N PHE A 220 3.96 -18.07 8.38
CA PHE A 220 3.60 -17.15 9.47
C PHE A 220 4.38 -17.47 10.74
N SER A 221 4.41 -18.74 11.16
CA SER A 221 5.07 -19.18 12.39
C SER A 221 6.56 -18.90 12.34
N HIS A 222 7.22 -19.24 11.23
CA HIS A 222 8.64 -18.92 11.02
C HIS A 222 8.92 -17.43 11.13
N ARG A 223 8.08 -16.59 10.49
CA ARG A 223 8.24 -15.14 10.54
C ARG A 223 7.98 -14.57 11.93
N PHE A 224 6.97 -15.08 12.63
CA PHE A 224 6.64 -14.66 13.99
C PHE A 224 7.79 -14.93 14.95
N CYS A 225 8.38 -16.13 14.90
CA CYS A 225 9.57 -16.47 15.70
C CYS A 225 10.79 -15.63 15.32
N ALA A 226 11.02 -15.38 14.01
CA ALA A 226 12.13 -14.55 13.56
C ALA A 226 12.02 -13.08 14.05
N CYS A 227 10.81 -12.54 14.17
CA CYS A 227 10.57 -11.22 14.75
C CYS A 227 10.69 -11.19 16.29
N ASN A 228 10.60 -12.34 16.95
CA ASN A 228 10.54 -12.45 18.40
C ASN A 228 11.51 -13.56 18.90
N PRO A 229 12.83 -13.36 18.76
CA PRO A 229 13.85 -14.38 19.04
C PRO A 229 13.99 -14.76 20.53
N ALA A 230 13.32 -14.02 21.42
CA ALA A 230 13.36 -14.24 22.87
C ALA A 230 12.13 -15.01 23.41
N LEU A 231 11.23 -15.47 22.53
CA LEU A 231 10.06 -16.30 22.88
C LEU A 231 10.41 -17.78 23.06
#